data_AF-A0A6J0TZI7-F1
#
_entry.id   AF-A0A6J0TZI7-F1
#
_cell.length_a   1.000
_cell.length_b   1.000
_cell.length_c   1.000
_cell.angle_alpha   90.00
_cell.angle_beta   90.00
_cell.angle_gamma   90.00
#
_symmetry.space_group_name_H-M   'P 1'
#
loop_
_entity.id
_entity.type
_entity.pdbx_description
1 polymer ?
#
loop_
_entity_poly.entity_id
_entity_poly.type
_entity_poly.pdbx_seq_one_letter_code
_entity_poly.pdbx_strand_id
1 'polypeptide(L)'
;MQGDLFTCPGTDSLAHCISEDCHMSAGIAAVFKKKFGGVQELLNQQKKTGDVAILKRDDRYVYYLITKSKYFYKPTYDNLRKSLEAMKIHSLKNAVTRISMPKIGCGLDRLDWNKVSTMLEEVFEDTDVYITVYTL
;
A
#
# COMPACT_ATOMS: atom_id res chain seq x y z
N MET A 1 -2.54 4.18 15.15
CA MET A 1 -3.27 5.40 15.56
C MET A 1 -4.75 5.18 15.33
N GLN A 2 -5.60 5.54 16.30
CA GLN A 2 -7.04 5.50 16.09
C GLN A 2 -7.48 6.72 15.26
N GLY A 3 -8.21 6.50 14.17
CA GLY A 3 -8.68 7.56 13.29
C GLY A 3 -8.78 7.17 11.82
N ASP A 4 -9.27 8.11 11.01
CA ASP A 4 -9.36 7.96 9.56
C ASP A 4 -7.98 8.13 8.91
N LEU A 5 -7.56 7.13 8.12
CA LEU A 5 -6.32 7.20 7.34
C LEU A 5 -6.25 8.46 6.47
N PHE A 6 -7.38 8.88 5.91
CA PHE A 6 -7.42 9.97 4.94
C PHE A 6 -7.35 11.36 5.57
N THR A 7 -7.31 11.45 6.90
CA THR A 7 -7.01 12.67 7.66
C THR A 7 -5.53 12.77 8.06
N CYS A 8 -4.67 11.85 7.58
CA CYS A 8 -3.23 11.95 7.79
C CYS A 8 -2.67 13.26 7.18
N PRO A 9 -1.47 13.70 7.61
CA PRO A 9 -0.84 14.91 7.09
C PRO A 9 -0.79 14.99 5.55
N GLY A 10 -0.86 16.22 5.04
CA GLY A 10 -0.71 16.63 3.64
C GLY A 10 0.48 16.02 2.91
N THR A 11 1.55 15.81 3.67
CA THR A 11 2.89 15.42 3.23
C THR A 11 3.15 13.93 3.31
N ASP A 12 2.31 13.18 4.03
CA ASP A 12 2.49 11.74 4.19
C ASP A 12 2.11 11.03 2.89
N SER A 13 3.00 10.18 2.37
CA SER A 13 2.62 9.27 1.30
C SER A 13 1.65 8.21 1.83
N LEU A 14 0.83 7.62 0.97
CA LEU A 14 -0.20 6.66 1.36
C LEU A 14 0.11 5.28 0.81
N ALA A 15 -0.28 4.21 1.50
CA ALA A 15 -0.17 2.86 0.98
C ALA A 15 -1.40 2.01 1.26
N HIS A 16 -1.76 1.14 0.31
CA HIS A 16 -2.73 0.06 0.51
C HIS A 16 -2.50 -1.10 -0.46
N CYS A 17 -3.15 -2.24 -0.22
CA CYS A 17 -3.07 -3.41 -1.09
C CYS A 17 -4.19 -3.44 -2.15
N ILE A 18 -3.85 -3.89 -3.36
CA ILE A 18 -4.77 -4.17 -4.46
C ILE A 18 -4.38 -5.44 -5.23
N SER A 19 -5.22 -5.81 -6.20
CA SER A 19 -4.95 -6.84 -7.21
C SER A 19 -4.42 -6.23 -8.51
N GLU A 20 -3.74 -7.05 -9.34
CA GLU A 20 -3.25 -6.65 -10.68
C GLU A 20 -4.35 -6.05 -11.57
N ASP A 21 -5.58 -6.58 -11.47
CA ASP A 21 -6.74 -6.11 -12.22
C ASP A 21 -7.26 -4.72 -11.80
N CYS A 22 -6.68 -4.11 -10.76
CA CYS A 22 -7.03 -2.78 -10.24
C CYS A 22 -8.54 -2.59 -9.98
N HIS A 23 -9.27 -3.66 -9.66
CA HIS A 23 -10.73 -3.63 -9.58
C HIS A 23 -11.23 -2.67 -8.48
N MET A 24 -10.58 -2.72 -7.30
CA MET A 24 -10.73 -1.77 -6.18
C MET A 24 -12.20 -1.43 -5.85
N SER A 25 -13.07 -2.45 -5.78
CA SER A 25 -14.52 -2.26 -5.60
C SER A 25 -15.02 -2.27 -4.16
N ALA A 26 -14.18 -2.67 -3.19
CA ALA A 26 -14.59 -2.84 -1.80
C ALA A 26 -13.53 -2.36 -0.80
N GLY A 27 -13.98 -2.19 0.45
CA GLY A 27 -13.14 -1.76 1.57
C GLY A 27 -12.47 -0.41 1.31
N ILE A 28 -11.30 -0.22 1.91
CA ILE A 28 -10.56 1.03 1.77
C ILE A 28 -10.12 1.29 0.32
N ALA A 29 -9.90 0.24 -0.48
CA ALA A 29 -9.49 0.38 -1.88
C ALA A 29 -10.53 1.13 -2.73
N ALA A 30 -11.82 0.97 -2.45
CA ALA A 30 -12.88 1.76 -3.10
C ALA A 30 -12.76 3.25 -2.76
N VAL A 31 -12.37 3.59 -1.53
CA VAL A 31 -12.14 4.98 -1.10
C VAL A 31 -10.92 5.56 -1.80
N PHE A 32 -9.81 4.81 -1.89
CA PHE A 32 -8.63 5.20 -2.69
C PHE A 32 -9.00 5.47 -4.15
N LYS A 33 -9.77 4.57 -4.78
CA LYS A 33 -10.24 4.73 -6.16
C LYS A 33 -11.09 6.01 -6.33
N LYS A 34 -12.01 6.27 -5.40
CA LYS A 34 -12.85 7.49 -5.42
C LYS A 34 -12.02 8.77 -5.23
N LYS A 35 -11.02 8.74 -4.34
CA LYS A 35 -10.24 9.93 -3.95
C LYS A 35 -9.11 10.26 -4.94
N PHE A 36 -8.41 9.25 -5.47
CA PHE A 36 -7.19 9.45 -6.28
C PHE A 36 -7.34 9.07 -7.76
N GLY A 37 -8.42 8.36 -8.13
CA GLY A 37 -8.67 7.93 -9.50
C GLY A 37 -7.51 7.07 -10.05
N GLY A 38 -7.07 7.38 -11.28
CA GLY A 38 -5.81 6.85 -11.82
C GLY A 38 -5.82 5.36 -12.20
N VAL A 39 -6.97 4.70 -12.30
CA VAL A 39 -7.03 3.25 -12.62
C VAL A 39 -6.30 2.91 -13.93
N GLN A 40 -6.50 3.71 -14.98
CA GLN A 40 -5.80 3.48 -16.25
C GLN A 40 -4.29 3.73 -16.15
N GLU A 41 -3.85 4.74 -15.37
CA GLU A 41 -2.43 4.98 -15.09
C GLU A 41 -1.79 3.78 -14.36
N LEU A 42 -2.50 3.20 -13.39
CA LEU A 42 -2.04 2.00 -12.67
C LEU A 42 -1.93 0.79 -13.61
N LEU A 43 -2.96 0.55 -14.44
CA LEU A 43 -2.95 -0.55 -15.40
C LEU A 43 -1.84 -0.41 -16.44
N ASN A 44 -1.57 0.81 -16.90
CA ASN A 44 -0.52 1.10 -17.88
C ASN A 44 0.90 0.85 -17.33
N GLN A 45 1.09 0.83 -16.00
CA GLN A 45 2.36 0.46 -15.38
C GLN A 45 2.63 -1.06 -15.45
N GLN A 46 1.62 -1.87 -15.78
CA GLN A 46 1.73 -3.33 -15.98
C GLN A 46 2.39 -4.07 -14.81
N LYS A 47 2.19 -3.58 -13.59
CA LYS A 47 2.74 -4.16 -12.36
C LYS A 47 2.14 -5.53 -12.07
N LYS A 48 2.96 -6.43 -11.55
CA LYS A 48 2.60 -7.81 -11.24
C LYS A 48 2.59 -8.06 -9.75
N THR A 49 2.04 -9.20 -9.36
CA THR A 49 2.04 -9.64 -7.97
C THR A 49 3.47 -9.62 -7.39
N GLY A 50 3.66 -8.91 -6.27
CA GLY A 50 4.96 -8.64 -5.67
C GLY A 50 5.55 -7.26 -6.02
N ASP A 51 4.96 -6.52 -6.95
CA ASP A 51 5.37 -5.15 -7.28
C ASP A 51 4.58 -4.10 -6.48
N VAL A 52 4.97 -2.85 -6.67
CA VAL A 52 4.19 -1.67 -6.29
C VAL A 52 3.87 -0.83 -7.53
N ALA A 53 2.60 -0.44 -7.68
CA ALA A 53 2.18 0.60 -8.62
C ALA A 53 2.07 1.94 -7.88
N ILE A 54 2.40 3.04 -8.55
CA ILE A 54 2.58 4.34 -7.91
C ILE A 54 1.76 5.38 -8.65
N LEU A 55 1.03 6.21 -7.91
CA LEU A 55 0.50 7.46 -8.41
C LEU A 55 1.18 8.61 -7.68
N LYS A 56 1.61 9.63 -8.42
CA LYS A 56 1.99 10.91 -7.82
C LYS A 56 0.76 11.82 -7.82
N ARG A 57 0.37 12.32 -6.65
CA ARG A 57 -0.77 13.22 -6.47
C ARG A 57 -0.31 14.35 -5.55
N ASP A 58 -0.36 15.57 -6.05
CA ASP A 58 0.21 16.74 -5.38
C ASP A 58 1.67 16.47 -4.95
N ASP A 59 1.99 16.77 -3.69
CA ASP A 59 3.33 16.60 -3.10
C ASP A 59 3.53 15.24 -2.42
N ARG A 60 2.73 14.22 -2.76
CA ARG A 60 2.86 12.88 -2.18
C ARG A 60 2.77 11.76 -3.21
N TYR A 61 3.21 10.57 -2.79
CA TYR A 61 2.99 9.33 -3.52
C TYR A 61 1.86 8.52 -2.90
N VAL A 62 1.12 7.83 -3.75
CA VAL A 62 0.13 6.83 -3.36
C VAL A 62 0.61 5.47 -3.89
N TYR A 63 0.94 4.58 -2.97
CA TYR A 63 1.48 3.25 -3.20
C TYR A 63 0.36 2.21 -3.22
N TYR A 64 0.28 1.49 -4.34
CA TYR A 64 -0.66 0.41 -4.59
C TYR A 64 0.13 -0.89 -4.60
N LEU A 65 0.21 -1.55 -3.44
CA LEU A 65 0.93 -2.81 -3.25
C LEU A 65 0.17 -3.92 -3.98
N ILE A 66 0.79 -4.54 -4.99
CA ILE A 66 0.13 -5.56 -5.83
C ILE A 66 0.34 -6.93 -5.18
N THR A 67 -0.59 -7.35 -4.33
CA THR A 67 -0.38 -8.54 -3.48
C THR A 67 -1.01 -9.82 -4.04
N LYS A 68 -1.80 -9.70 -5.11
CA LYS A 68 -2.53 -10.81 -5.74
C LYS A 68 -2.88 -10.51 -7.19
N SER A 69 -3.10 -11.56 -7.98
CA SER A 69 -3.41 -11.43 -9.41
C SER A 69 -4.85 -10.98 -9.69
N LYS A 70 -5.83 -11.44 -8.89
CA LYS A 70 -7.25 -11.06 -9.04
C LYS A 70 -7.87 -10.70 -7.71
N TYR A 71 -8.86 -9.81 -7.72
CA TYR A 71 -9.44 -9.26 -6.50
C TYR A 71 -10.02 -10.31 -5.53
N PHE A 72 -10.54 -11.44 -6.03
CA PHE A 72 -11.13 -12.51 -5.22
C PHE A 72 -10.10 -13.51 -4.66
N TYR A 73 -8.86 -13.51 -5.17
CA TYR A 73 -7.79 -14.31 -4.57
C TYR A 73 -7.33 -13.71 -3.24
N LYS A 74 -6.58 -14.51 -2.48
CA LYS A 74 -5.95 -14.11 -1.23
C LYS A 74 -4.45 -13.91 -1.46
N PRO A 75 -3.85 -12.84 -0.92
CA PRO A 75 -2.41 -12.66 -1.00
C PRO A 75 -1.68 -13.68 -0.13
N THR A 76 -0.42 -13.91 -0.42
CA THR A 76 0.51 -14.63 0.46
C THR A 76 1.39 -13.62 1.20
N TYR A 77 1.99 -14.03 2.31
CA TYR A 77 2.99 -13.21 3.02
C TYR A 77 4.19 -12.88 2.13
N ASP A 78 4.62 -13.82 1.28
CA ASP A 78 5.71 -13.61 0.33
C ASP A 78 5.40 -12.49 -0.69
N ASN A 79 4.20 -12.51 -1.28
CA ASN A 79 3.77 -11.47 -2.22
C ASN A 79 3.68 -10.09 -1.55
N LEU A 80 3.17 -10.05 -0.30
CA LEU A 80 3.12 -8.81 0.47
C LEU A 80 4.53 -8.28 0.75
N ARG A 81 5.46 -9.15 1.21
CA ARG A 81 6.85 -8.76 1.48
C ARG A 81 7.51 -8.16 0.25
N LYS A 82 7.43 -8.84 -0.90
CA LYS A 82 7.98 -8.35 -2.17
C LYS A 82 7.42 -6.97 -2.54
N SER A 83 6.12 -6.78 -2.35
CA SER A 83 5.47 -5.49 -2.64
C SER A 83 5.99 -4.38 -1.69
N LEU A 84 6.21 -4.71 -0.41
CA LEU A 84 6.76 -3.79 0.57
C LEU A 84 8.22 -3.43 0.26
N GLU A 85 9.03 -4.40 -0.15
CA GLU A 85 10.42 -4.17 -0.59
C GLU A 85 10.47 -3.27 -1.82
N ALA A 86 9.57 -3.49 -2.79
CA ALA A 86 9.43 -2.62 -3.97
C ALA A 86 9.02 -1.18 -3.56
N MET A 87 8.10 -1.04 -2.60
CA MET A 87 7.72 0.25 -2.03
C MET A 87 8.88 0.92 -1.31
N LYS A 88 9.67 0.18 -0.52
CA LYS A 88 10.87 0.67 0.14
C LYS A 88 11.86 1.25 -0.87
N ILE A 89 12.20 0.48 -1.90
CA ILE A 89 13.13 0.92 -2.96
C ILE A 89 12.66 2.25 -3.58
N HIS A 90 11.38 2.36 -3.92
CA HIS A 90 10.85 3.61 -4.45
C HIS A 90 10.89 4.75 -3.42
N SER A 91 10.52 4.48 -2.17
CA SER A 91 10.49 5.50 -1.11
C SER A 91 11.86 6.12 -0.88
N LEU A 92 12.92 5.30 -0.79
CA LEU A 92 14.29 5.77 -0.62
C LEU A 92 14.77 6.58 -1.83
N LYS A 93 14.53 6.07 -3.04
CA LYS A 93 14.92 6.76 -4.28
C LYS A 93 14.28 8.15 -4.43
N ASN A 94 13.10 8.35 -3.85
CA ASN A 94 12.34 9.60 -3.96
C ASN A 94 12.26 10.38 -2.65
N ALA A 95 13.14 10.08 -1.68
CA ALA A 95 13.21 10.76 -0.39
C ALA A 95 11.86 10.82 0.37
N VAL A 96 11.04 9.77 0.25
CA VAL A 96 9.81 9.64 1.03
C VAL A 96 10.15 9.11 2.41
N THR A 97 9.97 9.95 3.42
CA THR A 97 10.29 9.62 4.82
C THR A 97 9.07 9.28 5.67
N ARG A 98 7.85 9.47 5.16
CA ARG A 98 6.61 9.26 5.91
C ARG A 98 5.56 8.55 5.05
N ILE A 99 5.08 7.40 5.54
CA ILE A 99 4.05 6.60 4.88
C ILE A 99 2.92 6.30 5.88
N SER A 100 1.70 6.69 5.53
CA SER A 100 0.49 6.39 6.28
C SER A 100 -0.30 5.28 5.59
N MET A 101 -0.75 4.27 6.33
CA MET A 101 -1.45 3.10 5.77
C MET A 101 -2.49 2.51 6.74
N PRO A 102 -3.49 1.74 6.27
CA PRO A 102 -4.36 0.99 7.15
C PRO A 102 -3.66 -0.28 7.65
N LYS A 103 -4.36 -1.15 8.39
CA LYS A 103 -3.93 -2.55 8.58
C LYS A 103 -3.96 -3.34 7.26
N ILE A 104 -2.92 -3.17 6.45
CA ILE A 104 -2.81 -3.76 5.11
C ILE A 104 -2.86 -5.29 5.16
N GLY A 105 -3.48 -5.92 4.16
CA GLY A 105 -3.57 -7.38 4.05
C GLY A 105 -4.47 -8.11 5.08
N CYS A 106 -4.99 -7.42 6.10
CA CYS A 106 -5.63 -8.10 7.25
C CYS A 106 -7.16 -8.17 7.23
N GLY A 107 -7.81 -7.39 6.37
CA GLY A 107 -9.28 -7.40 6.24
C GLY A 107 -9.77 -8.55 5.36
N LEU A 108 -10.30 -8.21 4.17
CA LEU A 108 -10.78 -9.20 3.19
C LEU A 108 -9.69 -10.17 2.72
N ASP A 109 -8.42 -9.80 2.90
CA ASP A 109 -7.24 -10.56 2.50
C ASP A 109 -6.78 -11.59 3.55
N ARG A 110 -7.30 -11.53 4.78
CA ARG A 110 -7.16 -12.54 5.85
C ARG A 110 -5.72 -12.84 6.31
N LEU A 111 -4.76 -11.96 6.05
CA LEU A 111 -3.45 -12.06 6.71
C LEU A 111 -3.57 -11.68 8.20
N ASP A 112 -2.65 -12.17 9.01
CA ASP A 112 -2.56 -11.87 10.43
C ASP A 112 -1.76 -10.58 10.62
N TRP A 113 -2.37 -9.61 11.32
CA TRP A 113 -1.75 -8.31 11.54
C TRP A 113 -0.42 -8.40 12.30
N ASN A 114 -0.29 -9.33 13.26
CA ASN A 114 0.96 -9.47 14.02
C ASN A 114 2.11 -9.89 13.10
N LYS A 115 1.84 -10.76 12.12
CA LYS A 115 2.85 -11.15 11.13
C LYS A 115 3.15 -10.02 10.13
N VAL A 116 2.11 -9.27 9.74
CA VAL A 116 2.27 -8.13 8.83
C VAL A 116 3.05 -6.99 9.51
N SER A 117 2.82 -6.71 10.79
CA SER A 117 3.54 -5.68 11.53
C SER A 117 5.02 -6.03 11.68
N THR A 118 5.35 -7.28 12.05
CA THR A 118 6.74 -7.74 12.10
C THR A 118 7.41 -7.63 10.73
N MET A 119 6.70 -7.97 9.65
CA MET A 119 7.23 -7.82 8.29
C MET A 119 7.48 -6.36 7.91
N LEU A 120 6.62 -5.42 8.33
CA LEU A 120 6.84 -3.98 8.11
C LEU A 120 8.10 -3.50 8.83
N GLU A 121 8.29 -3.93 10.09
CA GLU A 121 9.48 -3.62 10.87
C GLU A 121 10.74 -4.16 10.18
N GLU A 122 10.78 -5.45 9.85
CA GLU A 122 11.93 -6.08 9.19
C GLU A 122 12.28 -5.44 7.82
N VAL A 123 11.27 -5.08 7.01
CA VAL A 123 11.53 -4.50 5.68
C VAL A 123 12.14 -3.10 5.81
N PHE A 124 11.70 -2.30 6.79
CA PHE A 124 12.07 -0.88 6.92
C PHE A 124 13.07 -0.58 8.05
N GLU A 125 13.59 -1.60 8.75
CA GLU A 125 14.47 -1.49 9.93
C GLU A 125 15.71 -0.61 9.69
N ASP A 126 16.29 -0.69 8.50
CA ASP A 126 17.50 0.01 8.06
C ASP A 126 17.20 1.33 7.32
N THR A 127 16.03 1.94 7.57
CA THR A 127 15.60 3.16 6.87
C THR A 127 15.04 4.22 7.80
N ASP A 128 15.12 5.49 7.39
CA ASP A 128 14.48 6.62 8.07
C ASP A 128 13.00 6.81 7.66
N VAL A 129 12.35 5.74 7.18
CA VAL A 129 10.94 5.80 6.74
C VAL A 129 10.02 5.51 7.92
N TYR A 130 9.25 6.52 8.33
CA TYR A 130 8.26 6.40 9.38
C TYR A 130 6.93 5.88 8.83
N ILE A 131 6.50 4.72 9.34
CA ILE A 131 5.22 4.11 8.99
C ILE A 131 4.19 4.39 10.08
N THR A 132 3.08 5.03 9.72
CA THR A 132 1.93 5.23 10.61
C THR A 132 0.76 4.38 10.17
N VAL A 133 0.36 3.44 11.04
CA VAL A 133 -0.80 2.56 10.79
C VAL A 133 -2.05 3.15 11.41
N TYR A 134 -3.12 3.29 10.62
CA TYR A 134 -4.42 3.79 11.05
C TYR A 134 -5.41 2.64 11.24
N THR A 135 -6.22 2.77 12.28
CA THR A 135 -7.34 1.88 12.60
C THR A 135 -8.54 2.75 12.97
N LEU A 136 -9.71 2.44 12.41
CA LEU A 136 -10.97 3.03 12.88
C LEU A 136 -11.28 2.54 14.31
#